data_AF-A0A963GLY8-F1
#
_entry.id   AF-A0A963GLY8-F1
#
_cell.length_a   1.000
_cell.length_b   1.000
_cell.length_c   1.000
_cell.angle_alpha   90.00
_cell.angle_beta   90.00
_cell.angle_gamma   90.00
#
_symmetry.space_group_name_H-M   'P 1'
#
loop_
_entity.id
_entity.type
_entity.pdbx_description
1 polymer ?
#
loop_
_entity_poly.entity_id
_entity_poly.type
_entity_poly.pdbx_seq_one_letter_code
_entity_poly.pdbx_strand_id
1 'polypeptide(L)'
;MKYFAHNWTDYKIDLLHYLVGLSAFLISIFISFLVADFIRNIVGIERELSIIYNNNFILSILFILAILIVFYLNKSIIKNDSTILLYGLIIVFFFMVLINIVFKLFLFKTYGDVGYLPMVIDSGNPFSRWLGGTKLLIVIYNNFQEVFKISAINFIKIFGATLMALTSILFIYKNHGKFSITFPIFSPIWLLFSSGYDEYYPFIVWLYLLSVSLISSRKTPEHLIIPIIAAILPVMYIGFAPLGLILLFKYWIDHPKNRYIAFFLSMLFYFIGLMVLWPADIIDYIKHLYSDLNLGEKNTFWPPYQGKSSSSLSPFFSISYALSLQHFMDLFYMLFFGAGWITPLVILVLSPLKVMECLSIVDWKNIFKNINFLFYGLLFWQIYYFIFMIPKLGPSRDFDLFFGLYIVLSFMAGALLDDQFERKKIRKIFKYYICIITFGGNGSILYMLLFIGN
;
A
#
# COMPACT_ATOMS: atom_id res chain seq x y z
N MET A 1 46.91 0.02 25.19
CA MET A 1 45.96 1.06 25.67
C MET A 1 45.37 1.93 24.54
N LYS A 2 46.14 2.47 23.57
CA LYS A 2 45.56 3.26 22.44
C LYS A 2 44.52 2.51 21.59
N TYR A 3 44.68 1.19 21.38
CA TYR A 3 43.71 0.36 20.65
C TYR A 3 42.38 0.15 21.40
N PHE A 4 42.41 0.16 22.74
CA PHE A 4 41.20 0.03 23.57
C PHE A 4 40.43 1.36 23.68
N ALA A 5 41.13 2.49 23.72
CA ALA A 5 40.50 3.80 23.78
C ALA A 5 39.74 4.16 22.51
N HIS A 6 40.23 3.75 21.33
CA HIS A 6 39.57 4.04 20.05
C HIS A 6 38.30 3.20 19.84
N ASN A 7 38.29 1.94 20.29
CA ASN A 7 37.10 1.09 20.25
C ASN A 7 36.01 1.53 21.23
N TRP A 8 36.40 2.16 22.35
CA TRP A 8 35.44 2.66 23.35
C TRP A 8 34.68 3.91 22.90
N THR A 9 35.31 4.78 22.11
CA THR A 9 34.65 5.99 21.58
C THR A 9 33.60 5.65 20.52
N ASP A 10 33.90 4.71 19.62
CA ASP A 10 32.94 4.21 18.63
C ASP A 10 31.74 3.55 19.31
N TYR A 11 31.98 2.71 20.33
CA TYR A 11 30.93 2.01 21.05
C TYR A 11 29.94 2.95 21.77
N LYS A 12 30.43 4.08 22.32
CA LYS A 12 29.56 5.09 22.96
C LYS A 12 28.67 5.81 21.94
N ILE A 13 29.21 6.10 20.76
CA ILE A 13 28.46 6.76 19.68
C ILE A 13 27.35 5.82 19.17
N ASP A 14 27.67 4.54 18.98
CA ASP A 14 26.70 3.53 18.55
C ASP A 14 25.59 3.30 19.59
N LEU A 15 25.93 3.25 20.88
CA LEU A 15 24.96 3.13 21.96
C LEU A 15 24.04 4.36 22.03
N LEU A 16 24.59 5.57 21.88
CA LEU A 16 23.79 6.80 21.88
C LEU A 16 22.80 6.81 20.71
N HIS A 17 23.25 6.48 19.50
CA HIS A 17 22.38 6.41 18.32
C HIS A 17 21.30 5.33 18.44
N TYR A 18 21.63 4.20 19.05
CA TYR A 18 20.65 3.18 19.40
C TYR A 18 19.59 3.71 20.36
N LEU A 19 20.00 4.35 21.47
CA LEU A 19 19.08 4.91 22.46
C LEU A 19 18.19 6.01 21.86
N VAL A 20 18.74 6.91 21.03
CA VAL A 20 17.96 7.94 20.33
C VAL A 20 16.98 7.30 19.36
N GLY A 21 17.40 6.29 18.60
CA GLY A 21 16.52 5.54 17.70
C GLY A 21 15.37 4.88 18.46
N LEU A 22 15.66 4.22 19.59
CA LEU A 22 14.65 3.61 20.45
C LEU A 22 13.67 4.65 21.00
N SER A 23 14.16 5.78 21.52
CA SER A 23 13.29 6.86 21.99
C SER A 23 12.40 7.39 20.87
N ALA A 24 12.94 7.60 19.66
CA ALA A 24 12.16 8.05 18.51
C ALA A 24 11.09 7.03 18.10
N PHE A 25 11.41 5.73 18.14
CA PHE A 25 10.46 4.64 17.93
C PHE A 25 9.31 4.70 18.95
N LEU A 26 9.63 4.73 20.24
CA LEU A 26 8.61 4.77 21.31
C LEU A 26 7.75 6.03 21.24
N ILE A 27 8.34 7.18 20.95
CA ILE A 27 7.61 8.45 20.74
C ILE A 27 6.67 8.32 19.54
N SER A 28 7.11 7.71 18.43
CA SER A 28 6.27 7.51 17.24
C SER A 28 5.06 6.61 17.52
N ILE A 29 5.23 5.59 18.37
CA ILE A 29 4.14 4.74 18.84
C ILE A 29 3.16 5.58 19.67
N PHE A 30 3.66 6.32 20.67
CA PHE A 30 2.84 7.14 21.55
C PHE A 30 2.03 8.19 20.77
N ILE A 31 2.67 8.89 19.82
CA ILE A 31 1.98 9.86 18.94
C ILE A 31 0.88 9.17 18.14
N SER A 32 1.11 7.97 17.61
CA SER A 32 0.10 7.26 16.85
C SER A 32 -1.13 6.93 17.70
N PHE A 33 -0.93 6.50 18.97
CA PHE A 33 -2.04 6.28 19.91
C PHE A 33 -2.79 7.57 20.22
N LEU A 34 -2.09 8.69 20.46
CA LEU A 34 -2.74 9.98 20.71
C LEU A 34 -3.55 10.46 19.50
N VAL A 35 -3.00 10.35 18.29
CA VAL A 35 -3.71 10.77 17.07
C VAL A 35 -4.90 9.86 16.80
N ALA A 36 -4.77 8.55 17.00
CA ALA A 36 -5.88 7.62 16.86
C ALA A 36 -7.01 7.93 17.86
N ASP A 37 -6.67 8.22 19.11
CA ASP A 37 -7.64 8.62 20.13
C ASP A 37 -8.35 9.94 19.78
N PHE A 38 -7.60 10.93 19.33
CA PHE A 38 -8.13 12.20 18.86
C PHE A 38 -9.08 12.02 17.66
N ILE A 39 -8.68 11.25 16.64
CA ILE A 39 -9.51 10.93 15.48
C ILE A 39 -10.80 10.26 15.91
N ARG A 40 -10.72 9.27 16.81
CA ARG A 40 -11.89 8.58 17.35
C ARG A 40 -12.88 9.55 18.00
N ASN A 41 -12.38 10.45 18.85
CA ASN A 41 -13.22 11.41 19.57
C ASN A 41 -13.93 12.38 18.62
N ILE A 42 -13.30 12.75 17.49
CA ILE A 42 -13.96 13.63 16.50
C ILE A 42 -14.94 12.85 15.61
N VAL A 43 -14.60 11.63 15.21
CA VAL A 43 -15.45 10.81 14.31
C VAL A 43 -16.64 10.20 15.05
N GLY A 44 -16.64 10.22 16.40
CA GLY A 44 -17.78 9.76 17.21
C GLY A 44 -17.92 8.23 17.27
N ILE A 45 -16.81 7.50 17.13
CA ILE A 45 -16.79 6.03 17.22
C ILE A 45 -16.70 5.64 18.72
N GLU A 46 -17.84 5.61 19.40
CA GLU A 46 -17.91 5.66 20.87
C GLU A 46 -17.71 4.35 21.65
N ARG A 47 -17.56 3.14 21.07
CA ARG A 47 -17.91 1.91 21.85
C ARG A 47 -16.95 0.76 22.15
N GLU A 48 -15.77 0.56 21.54
CA GLU A 48 -15.08 -0.76 21.74
C GLU A 48 -13.66 -0.75 22.37
N LEU A 49 -13.11 0.40 22.77
CA LEU A 49 -11.68 0.47 23.17
C LEU A 49 -11.35 0.19 24.65
N SER A 50 -12.32 0.21 25.56
CA SER A 50 -12.04 0.03 27.01
C SER A 50 -11.69 -1.42 27.39
N ILE A 51 -12.13 -2.41 26.61
CA ILE A 51 -11.86 -3.85 26.83
C ILE A 51 -10.45 -4.25 26.30
N ILE A 52 -9.84 -3.39 25.49
CA ILE A 52 -8.71 -3.70 24.62
C ILE A 52 -7.33 -3.48 25.28
N TYR A 53 -7.27 -2.65 26.33
CA TYR A 53 -6.02 -2.34 27.01
C TYR A 53 -5.44 -3.50 27.85
N ASN A 54 -6.24 -4.46 28.30
CA ASN A 54 -5.78 -5.50 29.24
C ASN A 54 -5.26 -6.79 28.60
N ASN A 55 -5.78 -7.23 27.43
CA ASN A 55 -5.42 -8.54 26.86
C ASN A 55 -4.36 -8.51 25.75
N ASN A 56 -4.13 -7.35 25.10
CA ASN A 56 -3.21 -7.25 23.97
C ASN A 56 -1.83 -6.64 24.31
N PHE A 57 -1.62 -6.24 25.57
CA PHE A 57 -0.37 -5.63 26.06
C PHE A 57 0.85 -6.56 25.89
N ILE A 58 0.69 -7.86 26.14
CA ILE A 58 1.75 -8.86 25.95
C ILE A 58 2.16 -8.95 24.47
N LEU A 59 1.21 -8.76 23.54
CA LEU A 59 1.51 -8.77 22.11
C LEU A 59 2.25 -7.53 21.66
N SER A 60 1.85 -6.36 22.17
CA SER A 60 2.60 -5.13 21.96
C SER A 60 4.02 -5.29 22.45
N ILE A 61 4.22 -5.92 23.61
CA ILE A 61 5.55 -6.23 24.16
C ILE A 61 6.30 -7.20 23.27
N LEU A 62 5.70 -8.30 22.81
CA LEU A 62 6.38 -9.28 21.95
C LEU A 62 6.74 -8.72 20.57
N PHE A 63 5.87 -7.89 19.99
CA PHE A 63 6.14 -7.19 18.74
C PHE A 63 7.26 -6.17 18.92
N ILE A 64 7.19 -5.33 19.97
CA ILE A 64 8.25 -4.39 20.32
C ILE A 64 9.56 -5.13 20.60
N LEU A 65 9.53 -6.28 21.29
CA LEU A 65 10.71 -7.10 21.58
C LEU A 65 11.30 -7.73 20.32
N ALA A 66 10.48 -8.27 19.41
CA ALA A 66 10.95 -8.80 18.14
C ALA A 66 11.64 -7.72 17.30
N ILE A 67 11.06 -6.51 17.30
CA ILE A 67 11.61 -5.34 16.65
C ILE A 67 12.92 -4.91 17.31
N LEU A 68 12.96 -4.85 18.64
CA LEU A 68 14.15 -4.56 19.43
C LEU A 68 15.26 -5.59 19.21
N ILE A 69 14.92 -6.87 19.02
CA ILE A 69 15.87 -7.94 18.70
C ILE A 69 16.45 -7.73 17.29
N VAL A 70 15.61 -7.40 16.30
CA VAL A 70 16.09 -7.05 14.95
C VAL A 70 17.00 -5.81 14.98
N PHE A 71 16.69 -4.82 15.83
CA PHE A 71 17.53 -3.65 16.06
C PHE A 71 18.84 -3.98 16.78
N TYR A 72 18.80 -4.82 17.82
CA TYR A 72 19.96 -5.25 18.58
C TYR A 72 20.92 -6.07 17.72
N LEU A 73 20.40 -7.00 16.92
CA LEU A 73 21.17 -7.80 15.97
C LEU A 73 21.77 -6.92 14.85
N ASN A 74 21.14 -5.80 14.49
CA ASN A 74 21.67 -4.83 13.53
C ASN A 74 22.74 -3.88 14.07
N LYS A 75 23.10 -3.94 15.37
CA LYS A 75 24.14 -3.10 15.97
C LYS A 75 25.50 -3.24 15.26
N SER A 76 25.75 -4.39 14.60
CA SER A 76 26.96 -4.63 13.81
C SER A 76 26.90 -4.08 12.36
N ILE A 77 25.72 -3.65 11.89
CA ILE A 77 25.41 -3.37 10.48
C ILE A 77 25.18 -1.88 10.18
N ILE A 78 24.98 -1.04 11.22
CA ILE A 78 24.91 0.43 11.10
C ILE A 78 26.14 1.00 10.34
N LYS A 79 27.28 0.29 10.35
CA LYS A 79 28.47 0.64 9.57
C LYS A 79 28.36 0.38 8.04
N ASN A 80 27.53 -0.54 7.55
CA ASN A 80 27.60 -1.00 6.14
C ASN A 80 26.34 -0.79 5.28
N ASP A 81 25.09 -1.10 5.71
CA ASP A 81 23.91 -0.93 4.83
C ASP A 81 22.55 -0.96 5.58
N SER A 82 21.76 0.11 5.48
CA SER A 82 20.39 0.19 6.04
C SER A 82 19.42 -0.83 5.41
N THR A 83 19.75 -1.36 4.24
CA THR A 83 18.91 -2.29 3.48
C THR A 83 18.74 -3.64 4.19
N ILE A 84 19.77 -4.11 4.91
CA ILE A 84 19.74 -5.39 5.64
C ILE A 84 18.73 -5.35 6.79
N LEU A 85 18.63 -4.22 7.50
CA LEU A 85 17.61 -4.01 8.52
C LEU A 85 16.20 -4.18 7.96
N LEU A 86 15.93 -3.61 6.79
CA LEU A 86 14.62 -3.69 6.16
C LEU A 86 14.25 -5.14 5.79
N TYR A 87 15.21 -5.93 5.28
CA TYR A 87 14.98 -7.35 5.03
C TYR A 87 14.68 -8.11 6.33
N GLY A 88 15.47 -7.87 7.38
CA GLY A 88 15.26 -8.51 8.68
C GLY A 88 13.85 -8.24 9.22
N LEU A 89 13.39 -7.00 9.13
CA LEU A 89 12.04 -6.62 9.56
C LEU A 89 10.95 -7.34 8.75
N ILE A 90 11.07 -7.40 7.43
CA ILE A 90 10.10 -8.11 6.58
C ILE A 90 10.07 -9.61 6.88
N ILE A 91 11.25 -10.23 7.02
CA ILE A 91 11.38 -11.66 7.31
C ILE A 91 10.76 -11.98 8.67
N VAL A 92 11.08 -11.20 9.71
CA VAL A 92 10.51 -11.41 11.04
C VAL A 92 8.99 -11.22 11.02
N PHE A 93 8.51 -10.15 10.39
CA PHE A 93 7.07 -9.92 10.25
C PHE A 93 6.37 -11.08 9.54
N PHE A 94 6.93 -11.55 8.43
CA PHE A 94 6.40 -12.69 7.69
C PHE A 94 6.34 -13.97 8.53
N PHE A 95 7.41 -14.30 9.27
CA PHE A 95 7.38 -15.47 10.16
C PHE A 95 6.36 -15.32 11.29
N MET A 96 6.20 -14.13 11.86
CA MET A 96 5.14 -13.88 12.84
C MET A 96 3.75 -14.14 12.26
N VAL A 97 3.52 -13.70 11.01
CA VAL A 97 2.26 -13.93 10.30
C VAL A 97 2.03 -15.42 10.04
N LEU A 98 3.04 -16.16 9.57
CA LEU A 98 2.93 -17.60 9.35
C LEU A 98 2.64 -18.36 10.64
N ILE A 99 3.38 -18.05 11.71
CA ILE A 99 3.14 -18.63 13.04
C ILE A 99 1.71 -18.33 13.47
N ASN A 100 1.22 -17.10 13.27
CA ASN A 100 -0.15 -16.77 13.62
C ASN A 100 -1.18 -17.60 12.84
N ILE A 101 -1.01 -17.73 11.52
CA ILE A 101 -1.94 -18.49 10.67
C ILE A 101 -1.94 -19.97 11.05
N VAL A 102 -0.76 -20.56 11.24
CA VAL A 102 -0.60 -22.01 11.52
C VAL A 102 -1.14 -22.37 12.90
N PHE A 103 -0.77 -21.60 13.93
CA PHE A 103 -1.13 -21.91 15.31
C PHE A 103 -2.43 -21.24 15.76
N LYS A 104 -3.06 -20.44 14.89
CA LYS A 104 -4.27 -19.64 15.20
C LYS A 104 -4.12 -18.86 16.50
N LEU A 105 -2.92 -18.32 16.75
CA LEU A 105 -2.60 -17.65 18.01
C LEU A 105 -3.54 -16.46 18.25
N PHE A 106 -3.90 -15.77 17.17
CA PHE A 106 -4.75 -14.58 17.18
C PHE A 106 -5.76 -14.62 16.04
N LEU A 107 -6.99 -14.26 16.37
CA LEU A 107 -8.02 -13.93 15.40
C LEU A 107 -7.79 -12.50 14.92
N PHE A 108 -7.12 -12.33 13.78
CA PHE A 108 -7.07 -11.02 13.12
C PHE A 108 -8.48 -10.59 12.74
N LYS A 109 -8.84 -9.34 13.04
CA LYS A 109 -10.08 -8.76 12.50
C LYS A 109 -9.94 -8.68 10.97
N THR A 110 -10.99 -9.13 10.29
CA THR A 110 -11.11 -9.10 8.83
C THR A 110 -11.76 -7.80 8.41
N TYR A 111 -11.18 -7.13 7.43
CA TYR A 111 -11.71 -5.91 6.82
C TYR A 111 -12.30 -6.22 5.44
N GLY A 112 -13.02 -5.26 4.87
CA GLY A 112 -13.65 -5.41 3.55
C GLY A 112 -14.74 -6.50 3.47
N ASP A 113 -14.81 -7.12 2.29
CA ASP A 113 -15.75 -8.15 1.85
C ASP A 113 -15.31 -9.54 2.37
N VAL A 114 -15.35 -9.68 3.70
CA VAL A 114 -14.91 -10.87 4.45
C VAL A 114 -15.38 -12.18 3.81
N GLY A 115 -14.42 -13.05 3.47
CA GLY A 115 -14.69 -14.39 2.94
C GLY A 115 -15.12 -14.44 1.47
N TYR A 116 -15.27 -13.29 0.79
CA TYR A 116 -15.69 -13.26 -0.61
C TYR A 116 -14.67 -13.89 -1.55
N LEU A 117 -13.38 -13.52 -1.43
CA LEU A 117 -12.34 -14.12 -2.27
C LEU A 117 -12.22 -15.64 -2.05
N PRO A 118 -12.14 -16.18 -0.81
CA PRO A 118 -12.18 -17.62 -0.59
C PRO A 118 -13.36 -18.31 -1.28
N MET A 119 -14.56 -17.74 -1.19
CA MET A 119 -15.76 -18.27 -1.85
C MET A 119 -15.62 -18.29 -3.37
N VAL A 120 -15.07 -17.22 -3.98
CA VAL A 120 -14.78 -17.17 -5.43
C VAL A 120 -13.80 -18.28 -5.82
N ILE A 121 -12.71 -18.45 -5.05
CA ILE A 121 -11.70 -19.48 -5.31
C ILE A 121 -12.31 -20.89 -5.21
N ASP A 122 -13.07 -21.19 -4.16
CA ASP A 122 -13.72 -22.50 -3.97
C ASP A 122 -14.79 -22.78 -5.05
N SER A 123 -15.45 -21.74 -5.58
CA SER A 123 -16.44 -21.89 -6.66
C SER A 123 -15.84 -22.29 -8.01
N GLY A 124 -14.53 -22.08 -8.20
CA GLY A 124 -13.83 -22.30 -9.47
C GLY A 124 -14.18 -21.31 -10.59
N ASN A 125 -15.05 -20.33 -10.34
CA ASN A 125 -15.46 -19.32 -11.31
C ASN A 125 -14.69 -18.01 -11.11
N PRO A 126 -14.07 -17.45 -12.16
CA PRO A 126 -13.37 -16.18 -12.04
C PRO A 126 -14.35 -15.03 -11.79
N PHE A 127 -13.89 -14.02 -11.03
CA PHE A 127 -14.69 -12.84 -10.74
C PHE A 127 -14.41 -11.72 -11.74
N SER A 128 -15.44 -11.10 -12.31
CA SER A 128 -15.29 -10.20 -13.46
C SER A 128 -14.40 -8.98 -13.17
N ARG A 129 -14.52 -8.37 -11.97
CA ARG A 129 -13.67 -7.22 -11.58
C ARG A 129 -12.19 -7.58 -11.42
N TRP A 130 -11.91 -8.85 -11.12
CA TRP A 130 -10.59 -9.40 -10.75
C TRP A 130 -10.20 -10.56 -11.67
N LEU A 131 -10.60 -10.50 -12.94
CA LEU A 131 -10.63 -11.66 -13.84
C LEU A 131 -9.31 -12.42 -13.87
N GLY A 132 -8.22 -11.72 -14.20
CA GLY A 132 -6.93 -12.35 -14.40
C GLY A 132 -6.36 -12.95 -13.12
N GLY A 133 -6.41 -12.24 -12.00
CA GLY A 133 -5.85 -12.77 -10.77
C GLY A 133 -6.73 -13.80 -10.09
N THR A 134 -8.06 -13.71 -10.14
CA THR A 134 -8.91 -14.79 -9.62
C THR A 134 -8.77 -16.07 -10.43
N LYS A 135 -8.70 -15.99 -11.77
CA LYS A 135 -8.43 -17.15 -12.61
C LYS A 135 -7.08 -17.79 -12.29
N LEU A 136 -6.03 -16.97 -12.14
CA LEU A 136 -4.70 -17.46 -11.77
C LEU A 136 -4.70 -18.11 -10.37
N LEU A 137 -5.34 -17.47 -9.40
CA LEU A 137 -5.45 -17.99 -8.03
C LEU A 137 -6.22 -19.31 -7.98
N ILE A 138 -7.31 -19.47 -8.74
CA ILE A 138 -8.05 -20.72 -8.85
C ILE A 138 -7.15 -21.84 -9.37
N VAL A 139 -6.39 -21.58 -10.45
CA VAL A 139 -5.47 -22.58 -11.01
C VAL A 139 -4.39 -22.97 -10.00
N ILE A 140 -3.77 -22.00 -9.34
CA ILE A 140 -2.74 -22.27 -8.33
C ILE A 140 -3.35 -23.03 -7.15
N TYR A 141 -4.51 -22.59 -6.65
CA TYR A 141 -5.19 -23.22 -5.52
C TYR A 141 -5.51 -24.69 -5.80
N ASN A 142 -6.08 -25.01 -6.96
CA ASN A 142 -6.43 -26.40 -7.31
C ASN A 142 -5.19 -27.31 -7.26
N ASN A 143 -4.06 -26.86 -7.82
CA ASN A 143 -2.79 -27.59 -7.76
C ASN A 143 -2.27 -27.74 -6.31
N PHE A 144 -2.40 -26.70 -5.48
CA PHE A 144 -1.99 -26.74 -4.07
C PHE A 144 -2.92 -27.62 -3.23
N GLN A 145 -4.22 -27.59 -3.49
CA GLN A 145 -5.23 -28.32 -2.73
C GLN A 145 -5.06 -29.83 -2.92
N GLU A 146 -4.72 -30.29 -4.13
CA GLU A 146 -4.41 -31.70 -4.42
C GLU A 146 -3.25 -32.23 -3.57
N VAL A 147 -2.23 -31.41 -3.31
CA VAL A 147 -1.02 -31.82 -2.59
C VAL A 147 -1.15 -31.61 -1.08
N PHE A 148 -1.60 -30.43 -0.65
CA PHE A 148 -1.53 -29.99 0.75
C PHE A 148 -2.86 -30.09 1.51
N LYS A 149 -3.99 -30.33 0.83
CA LYS A 149 -5.33 -30.41 1.42
C LYS A 149 -5.69 -29.21 2.31
N ILE A 150 -5.30 -28.01 1.88
CA ILE A 150 -5.57 -26.75 2.57
C ILE A 150 -6.89 -26.14 2.10
N SER A 151 -7.59 -25.41 2.98
CA SER A 151 -8.77 -24.62 2.60
C SER A 151 -8.39 -23.34 1.84
N ALA A 152 -9.30 -22.82 1.01
CA ALA A 152 -9.08 -21.59 0.24
C ALA A 152 -8.69 -20.40 1.12
N ILE A 153 -9.35 -20.24 2.28
CA ILE A 153 -9.01 -19.17 3.23
C ILE A 153 -7.55 -19.26 3.69
N ASN A 154 -7.06 -20.44 4.07
CA ASN A 154 -5.68 -20.60 4.53
C ASN A 154 -4.69 -20.45 3.36
N PHE A 155 -5.05 -20.96 2.18
CA PHE A 155 -4.28 -20.75 0.96
C PHE A 155 -4.08 -19.26 0.68
N ILE A 156 -5.16 -18.48 0.65
CA ILE A 156 -5.12 -17.04 0.38
C ILE A 156 -4.24 -16.33 1.40
N LYS A 157 -4.42 -16.59 2.70
CA LYS A 157 -3.64 -15.93 3.75
C LYS A 157 -2.14 -16.24 3.65
N ILE A 158 -1.77 -17.51 3.47
CA ILE A 158 -0.37 -17.94 3.37
C ILE A 158 0.25 -17.43 2.06
N PHE A 159 -0.42 -17.62 0.93
CA PHE A 159 0.09 -17.25 -0.38
C PHE A 159 0.18 -15.73 -0.53
N GLY A 160 -0.82 -14.99 -0.08
CA GLY A 160 -0.83 -13.53 -0.04
C GLY A 160 0.31 -12.98 0.82
N ALA A 161 0.45 -13.43 2.07
CA ALA A 161 1.55 -13.00 2.94
C ALA A 161 2.93 -13.32 2.35
N THR A 162 3.07 -14.51 1.73
CA THR A 162 4.34 -14.92 1.08
C THR A 162 4.66 -14.03 -0.12
N LEU A 163 3.68 -13.76 -0.98
CA LEU A 163 3.84 -12.89 -2.14
C LEU A 163 4.20 -11.45 -1.71
N MET A 164 3.54 -10.93 -0.67
CA MET A 164 3.83 -9.61 -0.11
C MET A 164 5.25 -9.54 0.46
N ALA A 165 5.70 -10.56 1.20
CA ALA A 165 7.07 -10.62 1.72
C ALA A 165 8.11 -10.67 0.60
N LEU A 166 7.93 -11.56 -0.38
CA LEU A 166 8.84 -11.72 -1.51
C LEU A 166 8.91 -10.44 -2.36
N THR A 167 7.78 -9.84 -2.70
CA THR A 167 7.74 -8.61 -3.49
C THR A 167 8.37 -7.44 -2.73
N SER A 168 8.15 -7.33 -1.41
CA SER A 168 8.80 -6.32 -0.56
C SER A 168 10.33 -6.46 -0.57
N ILE A 169 10.85 -7.68 -0.42
CA ILE A 169 12.29 -7.98 -0.49
C ILE A 169 12.83 -7.60 -1.88
N LEU A 170 12.16 -8.01 -2.95
CA LEU A 170 12.57 -7.71 -4.33
C LEU A 170 12.61 -6.20 -4.60
N PHE A 171 11.60 -5.46 -4.13
CA PHE A 171 11.54 -4.01 -4.29
C PHE A 171 12.66 -3.30 -3.54
N ILE A 172 12.92 -3.69 -2.29
CA ILE A 172 14.01 -3.11 -1.49
C ILE A 172 15.36 -3.45 -2.11
N TYR A 173 15.55 -4.68 -2.58
CA TYR A 173 16.78 -5.13 -3.24
C TYR A 173 17.06 -4.35 -4.51
N LYS A 174 16.09 -4.30 -5.43
CA LYS A 174 16.27 -3.62 -6.71
C LYS A 174 16.47 -2.12 -6.58
N ASN A 175 15.94 -1.50 -5.52
CA ASN A 175 15.98 -0.06 -5.33
C ASN A 175 16.94 0.39 -4.22
N HIS A 176 17.78 -0.51 -3.69
CA HIS A 176 18.78 -0.23 -2.64
C HIS A 176 18.19 0.58 -1.45
N GLY A 177 16.97 0.22 -1.04
CA GLY A 177 16.28 0.88 0.07
C GLY A 177 15.97 2.37 -0.14
N LYS A 178 15.69 2.82 -1.37
CA LYS A 178 15.12 4.17 -1.64
C LYS A 178 13.84 4.40 -0.83
N PHE A 179 13.65 5.61 -0.32
CA PHE A 179 12.47 5.95 0.46
C PHE A 179 11.20 5.91 -0.35
N SER A 180 11.24 6.32 -1.62
CA SER A 180 10.12 6.21 -2.57
C SER A 180 9.52 4.81 -2.65
N ILE A 181 10.30 3.76 -2.33
CA ILE A 181 9.85 2.37 -2.29
C ILE A 181 9.61 1.89 -0.86
N THR A 182 10.48 2.27 0.06
CA THR A 182 10.41 1.84 1.46
C THR A 182 9.16 2.38 2.15
N PHE A 183 8.78 3.64 1.92
CA PHE A 183 7.59 4.24 2.54
C PHE A 183 6.30 3.50 2.18
N PRO A 184 6.01 3.23 0.89
CA PRO A 184 4.89 2.36 0.51
C PRO A 184 4.88 1.00 1.20
N ILE A 185 6.01 0.29 1.24
CA ILE A 185 6.12 -1.06 1.83
C ILE A 185 5.86 -1.05 3.33
N PHE A 186 6.23 0.03 4.01
CA PHE A 186 5.99 0.20 5.44
C PHE A 186 4.73 1.03 5.76
N SER A 187 3.89 1.32 4.77
CA SER A 187 2.58 1.94 5.02
C SER A 187 1.67 0.97 5.77
N PRO A 188 0.74 1.46 6.62
CA PRO A 188 -0.18 0.59 7.33
C PRO A 188 -0.96 -0.35 6.41
N ILE A 189 -1.42 0.13 5.25
CA ILE A 189 -2.16 -0.69 4.28
C ILE A 189 -1.33 -1.84 3.69
N TRP A 190 -0.05 -1.59 3.39
CA TRP A 190 0.83 -2.64 2.87
C TRP A 190 1.13 -3.70 3.92
N LEU A 191 1.34 -3.26 5.17
CA LEU A 191 1.56 -4.16 6.29
C LEU A 191 0.30 -4.97 6.63
N LEU A 192 -0.90 -4.36 6.50
CA LEU A 192 -2.17 -5.06 6.62
C LEU A 192 -2.27 -6.17 5.57
N PHE A 193 -2.02 -5.86 4.30
CA PHE A 193 -2.01 -6.86 3.24
C PHE A 193 -0.99 -7.97 3.47
N SER A 194 0.14 -7.64 4.10
CA SER A 194 1.19 -8.59 4.46
C SER A 194 0.82 -9.47 5.67
N SER A 195 -0.22 -9.13 6.43
CA SER A 195 -0.59 -9.80 7.68
C SER A 195 -1.36 -11.13 7.51
N GLY A 196 -1.52 -11.61 6.27
CA GLY A 196 -2.44 -12.70 5.96
C GLY A 196 -3.87 -12.18 5.80
N TYR A 197 -4.00 -11.04 5.11
CA TYR A 197 -5.27 -10.45 4.70
C TYR A 197 -5.95 -11.37 3.68
N ASP A 198 -7.26 -11.63 3.85
CA ASP A 198 -8.04 -12.62 3.07
C ASP A 198 -8.79 -12.04 1.87
N GLU A 199 -8.37 -10.86 1.45
CA GLU A 199 -8.88 -10.08 0.32
C GLU A 199 -8.00 -10.22 -0.91
N TYR A 200 -8.43 -9.60 -2.03
CA TYR A 200 -7.72 -9.71 -3.31
C TYR A 200 -6.50 -8.77 -3.43
N TYR A 201 -6.47 -7.69 -2.66
CA TYR A 201 -5.43 -6.66 -2.78
C TYR A 201 -3.97 -7.12 -2.59
N PRO A 202 -3.63 -8.06 -1.68
CA PRO A 202 -2.26 -8.58 -1.55
C PRO A 202 -1.68 -9.14 -2.86
N PHE A 203 -2.53 -9.61 -3.78
CA PHE A 203 -2.11 -10.20 -5.05
C PHE A 203 -1.83 -9.18 -6.15
N ILE A 204 -2.27 -7.93 -5.99
CA ILE A 204 -2.18 -6.90 -7.04
C ILE A 204 -1.48 -5.61 -6.60
N VAL A 205 -1.35 -5.34 -5.31
CA VAL A 205 -0.78 -4.08 -4.80
C VAL A 205 0.67 -3.86 -5.26
N TRP A 206 1.45 -4.93 -5.42
CA TRP A 206 2.83 -4.85 -5.91
C TRP A 206 2.90 -4.44 -7.40
N LEU A 207 1.91 -4.84 -8.22
CA LEU A 207 1.79 -4.39 -9.61
C LEU A 207 1.50 -2.88 -9.66
N TYR A 208 0.69 -2.40 -8.73
CA TYR A 208 0.39 -0.98 -8.58
C TYR A 208 1.66 -0.19 -8.25
N LEU A 209 2.42 -0.60 -7.22
CA LEU A 209 3.68 0.06 -6.84
C LEU A 209 4.73 0.02 -7.97
N LEU A 210 4.84 -1.11 -8.69
CA LEU A 210 5.70 -1.22 -9.87
C LEU A 210 5.31 -0.18 -10.94
N SER A 211 4.02 -0.06 -11.21
CA SER A 211 3.50 0.88 -12.22
C SER A 211 3.73 2.33 -11.82
N VAL A 212 3.52 2.67 -10.53
CA VAL A 212 3.84 3.99 -9.98
C VAL A 212 5.34 4.30 -10.13
N SER A 213 6.21 3.33 -9.86
CA SER A 213 7.65 3.47 -10.05
C SER A 213 8.03 3.68 -11.52
N LEU A 214 7.38 2.98 -12.46
CA LEU A 214 7.60 3.17 -13.89
C LEU A 214 7.10 4.54 -14.39
N ILE A 215 5.92 4.97 -13.95
CA ILE A 215 5.33 6.27 -14.32
C ILE A 215 6.19 7.43 -13.83
N SER A 216 6.72 7.33 -12.60
CA SER A 216 7.60 8.35 -12.00
C SER A 216 9.04 8.30 -12.52
N SER A 217 9.42 7.24 -13.23
CA SER A 217 10.77 7.11 -13.80
C SER A 217 11.01 8.11 -14.93
N ARG A 218 12.23 8.68 -14.99
CA ARG A 218 12.62 9.63 -16.05
C ARG A 218 12.36 9.07 -17.45
N LYS A 219 12.71 7.80 -17.69
CA LYS A 219 12.41 7.11 -18.94
C LYS A 219 11.99 5.70 -18.61
N THR A 220 10.87 5.27 -19.18
CA THR A 220 10.48 3.87 -19.16
C THR A 220 11.48 3.04 -19.98
N PRO A 221 11.72 1.77 -19.64
CA PRO A 221 12.54 0.88 -20.46
C PRO A 221 11.97 0.77 -21.89
N GLU A 222 12.85 0.65 -22.90
CA GLU A 222 12.48 0.51 -24.32
C GLU A 222 11.83 -0.84 -24.67
N HIS A 223 11.63 -1.70 -23.67
CA HIS A 223 11.08 -3.04 -23.85
C HIS A 223 9.58 -3.00 -24.12
N LEU A 224 9.13 -3.74 -25.14
CA LEU A 224 7.72 -3.93 -25.49
C LEU A 224 6.90 -4.69 -24.42
N ILE A 225 7.53 -5.09 -23.32
CA ILE A 225 6.83 -5.63 -22.15
C ILE A 225 6.03 -4.57 -21.39
N ILE A 226 6.40 -3.28 -21.46
CA ILE A 226 5.67 -2.21 -20.75
C ILE A 226 4.22 -2.06 -21.27
N PRO A 227 3.97 -2.01 -22.59
CA PRO A 227 2.60 -2.05 -23.12
C PRO A 227 1.81 -3.31 -22.75
N ILE A 228 2.48 -4.46 -22.64
CA ILE A 228 1.84 -5.71 -22.19
C ILE A 228 1.43 -5.61 -20.72
N ILE A 229 2.31 -5.08 -19.86
CA ILE A 229 1.98 -4.81 -18.45
C ILE A 229 0.78 -3.85 -18.37
N ALA A 230 0.77 -2.77 -19.16
CA ALA A 230 -0.33 -1.83 -19.22
C ALA A 230 -1.68 -2.49 -19.58
N ALA A 231 -1.68 -3.50 -20.45
CA ALA A 231 -2.86 -4.29 -20.81
C ALA A 231 -3.28 -5.28 -19.72
N ILE A 232 -2.31 -5.91 -19.05
CA ILE A 232 -2.56 -6.89 -17.99
C ILE A 232 -3.18 -6.21 -16.77
N LEU A 233 -2.83 -4.96 -16.45
CA LEU A 233 -3.35 -4.23 -15.30
C LEU A 233 -4.89 -4.25 -15.20
N PRO A 234 -5.67 -3.79 -16.20
CA PRO A 234 -7.14 -3.86 -16.16
C PRO A 234 -7.70 -5.28 -16.19
N VAL A 235 -6.97 -6.26 -16.72
CA VAL A 235 -7.38 -7.67 -16.68
C VAL A 235 -7.21 -8.23 -15.27
N MET A 236 -6.15 -7.87 -14.56
CA MET A 236 -5.91 -8.28 -13.16
C MET A 236 -6.88 -7.57 -12.22
N TYR A 237 -7.14 -6.29 -12.42
CA TYR A 237 -8.14 -5.54 -11.69
C TYR A 237 -8.66 -4.40 -12.55
N ILE A 238 -9.96 -4.38 -12.84
CA ILE A 238 -10.54 -3.35 -13.71
C ILE A 238 -10.32 -1.92 -13.17
N GLY A 239 -10.22 -1.76 -11.85
CA GLY A 239 -9.89 -0.50 -11.20
C GLY A 239 -8.50 0.05 -11.57
N PHE A 240 -7.61 -0.78 -12.13
CA PHE A 240 -6.32 -0.36 -12.66
C PHE A 240 -6.35 0.08 -14.13
N ALA A 241 -7.50 0.13 -14.79
CA ALA A 241 -7.60 0.64 -16.16
C ALA A 241 -6.99 2.06 -16.32
N PRO A 242 -7.27 3.05 -15.43
CA PRO A 242 -6.62 4.36 -15.51
C PRO A 242 -5.09 4.29 -15.37
N LEU A 243 -4.59 3.40 -14.51
CA LEU A 243 -3.15 3.20 -14.32
C LEU A 243 -2.49 2.63 -15.57
N GLY A 244 -3.12 1.63 -16.21
CA GLY A 244 -2.67 1.05 -17.47
C GLY A 244 -2.62 2.07 -18.60
N LEU A 245 -3.65 2.92 -18.72
CA LEU A 245 -3.67 4.00 -19.71
C LEU A 245 -2.57 5.03 -19.48
N ILE A 246 -2.35 5.47 -18.23
CA ILE A 246 -1.28 6.43 -17.90
C ILE A 246 0.10 5.81 -18.20
N LEU A 247 0.31 4.53 -17.86
CA LEU A 247 1.57 3.84 -18.15
C LEU A 247 1.82 3.70 -19.66
N LEU A 248 0.79 3.36 -20.44
CA LEU A 248 0.89 3.28 -21.90
C LEU A 248 1.21 4.66 -22.51
N PHE A 249 0.55 5.71 -22.04
CA PHE A 249 0.80 7.07 -22.50
C PHE A 249 2.21 7.55 -22.12
N LYS A 250 2.70 7.21 -20.93
CA LYS A 250 4.10 7.44 -20.53
C LYS A 250 5.06 6.77 -21.51
N TYR A 251 4.82 5.51 -21.86
CA TYR A 251 5.65 4.78 -22.82
C TYR A 251 5.64 5.46 -24.21
N TRP A 252 4.49 5.97 -24.67
CA TRP A 252 4.40 6.67 -25.95
C TRP A 252 5.21 7.96 -25.99
N ILE A 253 5.20 8.72 -24.90
CA ILE A 253 6.01 9.95 -24.77
C ILE A 253 7.50 9.60 -24.82
N ASP A 254 7.91 8.55 -24.10
CA ASP A 254 9.32 8.16 -24.03
C ASP A 254 9.83 7.53 -25.33
N HIS A 255 8.96 6.82 -26.06
CA HIS A 255 9.30 5.97 -27.21
C HIS A 255 8.38 6.20 -28.42
N PRO A 256 8.39 7.40 -29.03
CA PRO A 256 7.42 7.79 -30.06
C PRO A 256 7.44 6.89 -31.30
N LYS A 257 8.59 6.29 -31.65
CA LYS A 257 8.72 5.35 -32.78
C LYS A 257 7.91 4.06 -32.58
N ASN A 258 7.70 3.64 -31.33
CA ASN A 258 7.04 2.38 -30.99
C ASN A 258 5.58 2.56 -30.56
N ARG A 259 5.02 3.79 -30.59
CA ARG A 259 3.70 4.08 -30.01
C ARG A 259 2.56 3.25 -30.59
N TYR A 260 2.52 3.05 -31.91
CA TYR A 260 1.46 2.30 -32.57
C TYR A 260 1.58 0.80 -32.32
N ILE A 261 2.82 0.27 -32.32
CA ILE A 261 3.09 -1.13 -31.96
C ILE A 261 2.71 -1.38 -30.50
N ALA A 262 3.08 -0.46 -29.61
CA ALA A 262 2.70 -0.51 -28.20
C ALA A 262 1.18 -0.50 -28.00
N PHE A 263 0.46 0.38 -28.70
CA PHE A 263 -1.01 0.40 -28.66
C PHE A 263 -1.60 -0.93 -29.13
N PHE A 264 -1.15 -1.42 -30.28
CA PHE A 264 -1.63 -2.68 -30.86
C PHE A 264 -1.37 -3.86 -29.92
N LEU A 265 -0.15 -3.98 -29.38
CA LEU A 265 0.18 -5.01 -28.40
C LEU A 265 -0.67 -4.90 -27.13
N SER A 266 -0.88 -3.68 -26.62
CA SER A 266 -1.71 -3.49 -25.44
C SER A 266 -3.16 -3.97 -25.69
N MET A 267 -3.76 -3.56 -26.81
CA MET A 267 -5.10 -3.99 -27.19
C MET A 267 -5.18 -5.50 -27.43
N LEU A 268 -4.22 -6.07 -28.16
CA LEU A 268 -4.15 -7.50 -28.45
C LEU A 268 -4.09 -8.31 -27.15
N PHE A 269 -3.18 -7.98 -26.22
CA PHE A 269 -3.04 -8.71 -24.97
C PHE A 269 -4.21 -8.50 -24.00
N TYR A 270 -4.85 -7.32 -24.03
CA TYR A 270 -6.08 -7.09 -23.27
C TYR A 270 -7.20 -8.03 -23.76
N PHE A 271 -7.46 -8.08 -25.06
CA PHE A 271 -8.50 -8.96 -25.61
C PHE A 271 -8.18 -10.45 -25.48
N ILE A 272 -6.92 -10.85 -25.70
CA ILE A 272 -6.48 -12.23 -25.43
C ILE A 272 -6.73 -12.57 -23.97
N GLY A 273 -6.39 -11.66 -23.04
CA GLY A 273 -6.65 -11.84 -21.62
C GLY A 273 -8.13 -12.08 -21.32
N LEU A 274 -9.02 -11.28 -21.91
CA LEU A 274 -10.47 -11.48 -21.75
C LEU A 274 -10.93 -12.83 -22.33
N MET A 275 -10.55 -13.15 -23.57
CA MET A 275 -10.99 -14.36 -24.28
C MET A 275 -10.47 -15.66 -23.66
N VAL A 276 -9.27 -15.63 -23.08
CA VAL A 276 -8.63 -16.83 -22.49
C VAL A 276 -9.08 -17.04 -21.05
N LEU A 277 -9.29 -15.96 -20.28
CA LEU A 277 -9.53 -16.05 -18.85
C LEU A 277 -11.02 -16.08 -18.50
N TRP A 278 -11.89 -15.51 -19.34
CA TRP A 278 -13.34 -15.63 -19.18
C TRP A 278 -13.84 -16.91 -19.86
N PRO A 279 -14.69 -17.72 -19.20
CA PRO A 279 -15.12 -19.02 -19.74
C PRO A 279 -16.13 -18.92 -20.89
N ALA A 280 -16.80 -17.78 -21.04
CA ALA A 280 -17.81 -17.54 -22.07
C ALA A 280 -17.34 -16.46 -23.07
N ASP A 281 -18.26 -15.78 -23.74
CA ASP A 281 -17.93 -14.69 -24.65
C ASP A 281 -17.73 -13.32 -23.95
N ILE A 282 -17.24 -12.34 -24.71
CA ILE A 282 -16.97 -10.98 -24.20
C ILE A 282 -18.25 -10.24 -23.80
N ILE A 283 -19.39 -10.54 -24.45
CA ILE A 283 -20.67 -9.88 -24.13
C ILE A 283 -21.15 -10.34 -22.76
N ASP A 284 -21.02 -11.64 -22.48
CA ASP A 284 -21.30 -12.23 -21.19
C ASP A 284 -20.39 -11.65 -20.09
N TYR A 285 -19.09 -11.50 -20.36
CA TYR A 285 -18.16 -10.83 -19.45
C TYR A 285 -18.62 -9.40 -19.10
N ILE A 286 -18.99 -8.60 -20.11
CA ILE A 286 -19.42 -7.21 -19.89
C ILE A 286 -20.69 -7.15 -19.02
N LYS A 287 -21.64 -8.08 -19.22
CA LYS A 287 -22.86 -8.16 -18.39
C LYS A 287 -22.52 -8.44 -16.92
N HIS A 288 -21.63 -9.39 -16.66
CA HIS A 288 -21.18 -9.72 -15.31
C HIS A 288 -20.40 -8.57 -14.68
N LEU A 289 -19.47 -7.97 -15.43
CA LEU A 289 -18.72 -6.80 -14.98
C LEU A 289 -19.65 -5.66 -14.55
N TYR A 290 -20.67 -5.36 -15.35
CA TYR A 290 -21.65 -4.32 -15.01
C TYR A 290 -22.39 -4.61 -13.70
N SER A 291 -22.79 -5.87 -13.48
CA SER A 291 -23.42 -6.29 -12.22
C SER A 291 -22.48 -6.16 -11.02
N ASP A 292 -21.22 -6.54 -11.21
CA ASP A 292 -20.22 -6.62 -10.13
C ASP A 292 -19.62 -5.25 -9.76
N LEU A 293 -19.76 -4.23 -10.61
CA LEU A 293 -19.29 -2.86 -10.32
C LEU A 293 -20.03 -2.17 -9.15
N ASN A 294 -21.09 -2.78 -8.59
CA ASN A 294 -21.83 -2.26 -7.43
C ASN A 294 -22.24 -0.78 -7.58
N LEU A 295 -22.69 -0.41 -8.78
CA LEU A 295 -23.09 0.95 -9.11
C LEU A 295 -24.27 1.44 -8.24
N GLY A 296 -24.32 2.74 -8.01
CA GLY A 296 -25.35 3.39 -7.19
C GLY A 296 -25.23 3.04 -5.71
N GLU A 297 -26.36 2.67 -5.10
CA GLU A 297 -26.43 2.29 -3.68
C GLU A 297 -26.52 0.78 -3.46
N LYS A 298 -26.34 0.00 -4.54
CA LYS A 298 -26.22 -1.46 -4.44
C LYS A 298 -25.14 -1.80 -3.43
N ASN A 299 -25.49 -2.63 -2.44
CA ASN A 299 -24.61 -3.10 -1.37
C ASN A 299 -24.02 -1.98 -0.48
N THR A 300 -24.65 -0.80 -0.37
CA THR A 300 -24.24 0.22 0.61
C THR A 300 -24.79 -0.14 1.99
N PHE A 301 -23.93 -0.72 2.84
CA PHE A 301 -24.29 -1.21 4.18
C PHE A 301 -24.09 -0.17 5.28
N TRP A 302 -23.38 0.93 5.01
CA TRP A 302 -23.20 2.01 5.97
C TRP A 302 -24.38 3.00 5.94
N PRO A 303 -25.22 3.07 6.99
CA PRO A 303 -26.45 3.87 6.95
C PRO A 303 -26.23 5.36 6.63
N PRO A 304 -25.18 6.04 7.15
CA PRO A 304 -24.91 7.44 6.79
C PRO A 304 -24.66 7.71 5.29
N TYR A 305 -24.32 6.68 4.50
CA TYR A 305 -24.08 6.82 3.04
C TYR A 305 -25.30 6.52 2.18
N GLN A 306 -26.39 6.01 2.76
CA GLN A 306 -27.62 5.72 2.02
C GLN A 306 -28.34 7.02 1.62
N GLY A 307 -28.87 7.06 0.40
CA GLY A 307 -29.45 8.26 -0.23
C GLY A 307 -28.43 9.33 -0.66
N LYS A 308 -27.12 9.02 -0.66
CA LYS A 308 -26.05 9.99 -0.99
C LYS A 308 -25.41 9.76 -2.35
N SER A 309 -25.77 8.71 -3.09
CA SER A 309 -25.22 8.47 -4.41
C SER A 309 -25.58 9.59 -5.40
N SER A 310 -24.69 9.86 -6.35
CA SER A 310 -24.96 10.81 -7.45
C SER A 310 -26.00 10.29 -8.43
N SER A 311 -26.11 8.98 -8.62
CA SER A 311 -27.16 8.31 -9.39
C SER A 311 -27.21 6.81 -9.11
N SER A 312 -28.21 6.10 -9.62
CA SER A 312 -28.27 4.62 -9.54
C SER A 312 -27.21 3.91 -10.37
N LEU A 313 -26.58 4.62 -11.31
CA LEU A 313 -25.59 4.07 -12.26
C LEU A 313 -24.15 4.57 -11.99
N SER A 314 -23.96 5.37 -10.95
CA SER A 314 -22.68 5.96 -10.61
C SER A 314 -22.11 5.31 -9.35
N PRO A 315 -20.80 5.00 -9.29
CA PRO A 315 -20.17 4.52 -8.07
C PRO A 315 -19.79 5.68 -7.11
N PHE A 316 -20.15 6.92 -7.45
CA PHE A 316 -19.73 8.13 -6.75
C PHE A 316 -20.86 8.77 -5.94
N PHE A 317 -20.48 9.40 -4.82
CA PHE A 317 -21.33 10.31 -4.05
C PHE A 317 -21.79 11.50 -4.90
N SER A 318 -22.92 12.09 -4.52
CA SER A 318 -23.31 13.42 -4.99
C SER A 318 -22.29 14.47 -4.54
N ILE A 319 -22.12 15.53 -5.35
CA ILE A 319 -21.13 16.59 -5.07
C ILE A 319 -21.36 17.24 -3.69
N SER A 320 -22.63 17.40 -3.30
CA SER A 320 -23.00 18.00 -2.00
C SER A 320 -22.53 17.15 -0.82
N TYR A 321 -22.58 15.82 -0.93
CA TYR A 321 -22.09 14.93 0.12
C TYR A 321 -20.57 14.75 0.07
N ALA A 322 -20.00 14.57 -1.13
CA ALA A 322 -18.56 14.40 -1.34
C ALA A 322 -17.73 15.58 -0.78
N LEU A 323 -18.30 16.78 -0.75
CA LEU A 323 -17.67 17.98 -0.20
C LEU A 323 -18.18 18.35 1.20
N SER A 324 -18.94 17.47 1.85
CA SER A 324 -19.46 17.72 3.20
C SER A 324 -18.39 17.50 4.27
N LEU A 325 -18.47 18.28 5.35
CA LEU A 325 -17.55 18.12 6.49
C LEU A 325 -17.59 16.70 7.08
N GLN A 326 -18.77 16.09 7.12
CA GLN A 326 -18.94 14.72 7.61
C GLN A 326 -18.10 13.73 6.80
N HIS A 327 -18.19 13.78 5.47
CA HIS A 327 -17.38 12.91 4.61
C HIS A 327 -15.88 13.20 4.75
N PHE A 328 -15.47 14.47 4.90
CA PHE A 328 -14.06 14.80 5.14
C PHE A 328 -13.50 14.19 6.42
N MET A 329 -14.31 14.04 7.48
CA MET A 329 -13.90 13.35 8.71
C MET A 329 -13.65 11.86 8.46
N ASP A 330 -14.53 11.21 7.67
CA ASP A 330 -14.38 9.82 7.25
C ASP A 330 -13.13 9.62 6.39
N LEU A 331 -12.87 10.54 5.45
CA LEU A 331 -11.65 10.56 4.64
C LEU A 331 -10.40 10.73 5.50
N PHE A 332 -10.43 11.61 6.51
CA PHE A 332 -9.29 11.78 7.41
C PHE A 332 -8.99 10.50 8.21
N TYR A 333 -10.03 9.84 8.72
CA TYR A 333 -9.93 8.53 9.36
C TYR A 333 -9.26 7.51 8.43
N MET A 334 -9.80 7.34 7.22
CA MET A 334 -9.30 6.38 6.24
C MET A 334 -7.85 6.68 5.83
N LEU A 335 -7.51 7.96 5.64
CA LEU A 335 -6.15 8.36 5.30
C LEU A 335 -5.15 8.05 6.42
N PHE A 336 -5.51 8.30 7.68
CA PHE A 336 -4.66 8.00 8.83
C PHE A 336 -4.41 6.49 8.96
N PHE A 337 -5.47 5.67 8.90
CA PHE A 337 -5.34 4.22 9.03
C PHE A 337 -4.74 3.55 7.80
N GLY A 338 -4.88 4.13 6.61
CA GLY A 338 -4.34 3.59 5.37
C GLY A 338 -2.90 4.00 5.08
N ALA A 339 -2.60 5.30 5.13
CA ALA A 339 -1.28 5.85 4.78
C ALA A 339 -0.36 6.10 5.99
N GLY A 340 -0.92 6.12 7.21
CA GLY A 340 -0.22 6.53 8.42
C GLY A 340 -0.10 8.06 8.56
N TRP A 341 0.33 8.55 9.72
CA TRP A 341 0.47 9.99 9.96
C TRP A 341 1.78 10.58 9.40
N ILE A 342 2.79 9.74 9.19
CA ILE A 342 4.12 10.20 8.76
C ILE A 342 4.11 10.61 7.29
N THR A 343 3.39 9.88 6.44
CA THR A 343 3.28 10.19 5.01
C THR A 343 2.70 11.60 4.78
N PRO A 344 1.52 11.96 5.33
CA PRO A 344 1.00 13.32 5.24
C PRO A 344 1.95 14.37 5.82
N LEU A 345 2.58 14.11 6.97
CA LEU A 345 3.50 15.06 7.60
C LEU A 345 4.71 15.37 6.72
N VAL A 346 5.33 14.34 6.12
CA VAL A 346 6.45 14.52 5.20
C VAL A 346 6.03 15.34 3.98
N ILE A 347 4.84 15.07 3.42
CA ILE A 347 4.31 15.85 2.30
C ILE A 347 4.12 17.31 2.73
N LEU A 348 3.41 17.55 3.84
CA LEU A 348 3.10 18.90 4.32
C LEU A 348 4.34 19.74 4.63
N VAL A 349 5.42 19.12 5.12
CA VAL A 349 6.66 19.83 5.45
C VAL A 349 7.54 20.04 4.22
N LEU A 350 7.69 19.03 3.36
CA LEU A 350 8.66 19.09 2.25
C LEU A 350 8.07 19.62 0.95
N SER A 351 6.76 19.48 0.71
CA SER A 351 6.15 19.97 -0.53
C SER A 351 6.20 21.50 -0.63
N PRO A 352 5.93 22.32 0.42
CA PRO A 352 6.01 23.77 0.31
C PRO A 352 7.44 24.23 0.06
N LEU A 353 8.44 23.62 0.73
CA LEU A 353 9.84 23.92 0.50
C LEU A 353 10.23 23.69 -0.97
N LYS A 354 9.77 22.58 -1.56
CA LYS A 354 10.02 22.26 -2.97
C LYS A 354 9.25 23.19 -3.91
N VAL A 355 8.01 23.55 -3.60
CA VAL A 355 7.22 24.52 -4.38
C VAL A 355 7.89 25.89 -4.37
N MET A 356 8.38 26.36 -3.22
CA MET A 356 9.11 27.63 -3.13
C MET A 356 10.42 27.61 -3.93
N GLU A 357 11.16 26.50 -3.91
CA GLU A 357 12.34 26.31 -4.77
C GLU A 357 12.00 26.27 -6.26
N CYS A 358 10.88 25.64 -6.64
CA CYS A 358 10.44 25.64 -8.03
C CYS A 358 9.97 27.03 -8.47
N LEU A 359 9.22 27.74 -7.63
CA LEU A 359 8.70 29.09 -7.89
C LEU A 359 9.83 30.13 -8.08
N SER A 360 10.99 29.93 -7.48
CA SER A 360 12.15 30.81 -7.68
C SER A 360 12.93 30.56 -8.98
N ILE A 361 12.64 29.47 -9.71
CA ILE A 361 13.39 29.04 -10.92
C ILE A 361 12.43 28.78 -12.11
N VAL A 362 11.21 29.32 -12.10
CA VAL A 362 10.19 28.89 -13.10
C VAL A 362 10.47 29.40 -14.51
N ASP A 363 11.15 28.57 -15.30
CA ASP A 363 10.94 28.50 -16.74
C ASP A 363 9.70 27.64 -17.02
N TRP A 364 8.54 28.31 -17.11
CA TRP A 364 7.22 27.69 -17.31
C TRP A 364 7.17 26.77 -18.55
N LYS A 365 8.07 26.95 -19.52
CA LYS A 365 8.16 26.12 -20.72
C LYS A 365 8.70 24.71 -20.44
N ASN A 366 9.41 24.49 -19.34
CA ASN A 366 10.01 23.20 -18.99
C ASN A 366 9.19 22.36 -17.99
N ILE A 367 8.15 22.92 -17.35
CA ILE A 367 7.27 22.18 -16.43
C ILE A 367 6.56 21.03 -17.16
N PHE A 368 6.07 21.26 -18.38
CA PHE A 368 5.40 20.24 -19.20
C PHE A 368 6.37 19.23 -19.84
N LYS A 369 7.67 19.53 -19.91
CA LYS A 369 8.70 18.58 -20.36
C LYS A 369 9.13 17.61 -19.26
N ASN A 370 8.85 17.92 -18.00
CA ASN A 370 9.14 17.03 -16.90
C ASN A 370 8.05 15.97 -16.79
N ILE A 371 8.46 14.74 -17.07
CA ILE A 371 7.87 13.41 -16.76
C ILE A 371 6.92 13.32 -15.55
N ASN A 372 7.01 14.26 -14.60
CA ASN A 372 6.17 14.34 -13.42
C ASN A 372 4.69 14.68 -13.72
N PHE A 373 4.34 15.27 -14.88
CA PHE A 373 2.93 15.62 -15.15
C PHE A 373 1.99 14.40 -15.12
N LEU A 374 2.41 13.25 -15.67
CA LEU A 374 1.59 12.04 -15.64
C LEU A 374 1.47 11.43 -14.25
N PHE A 375 2.52 11.56 -13.43
CA PHE A 375 2.45 11.19 -12.02
C PHE A 375 1.46 12.08 -11.26
N TYR A 376 1.44 13.40 -11.52
CA TYR A 376 0.43 14.31 -10.95
C TYR A 376 -0.98 14.02 -11.48
N GLY A 377 -1.12 13.62 -12.74
CA GLY A 377 -2.39 13.14 -13.29
C GLY A 377 -2.91 11.90 -12.56
N LEU A 378 -2.02 10.93 -12.28
CA LEU A 378 -2.34 9.77 -11.45
C LEU A 378 -2.75 10.19 -10.03
N LEU A 379 -1.99 11.08 -9.39
CA LEU A 379 -2.31 11.58 -8.05
C LEU A 379 -3.67 12.28 -8.03
N PHE A 380 -3.95 13.14 -9.00
CA PHE A 380 -5.25 13.82 -9.12
C PHE A 380 -6.38 12.82 -9.29
N TRP A 381 -6.20 11.80 -10.14
CA TRP A 381 -7.16 10.71 -10.29
C TRP A 381 -7.42 9.96 -8.99
N GLN A 382 -6.36 9.64 -8.22
CA GLN A 382 -6.51 8.96 -6.93
C GLN A 382 -7.20 9.84 -5.89
N ILE A 383 -6.92 11.14 -5.86
CA ILE A 383 -7.60 12.10 -4.97
C ILE A 383 -9.08 12.23 -5.36
N TYR A 384 -9.37 12.33 -6.65
CA TYR A 384 -10.74 12.34 -7.15
C TYR A 384 -11.49 11.08 -6.72
N TYR A 385 -10.90 9.90 -6.93
CA TYR A 385 -11.50 8.64 -6.53
C TYR A 385 -11.71 8.59 -5.00
N PHE A 386 -10.74 9.05 -4.21
CA PHE A 386 -10.84 9.10 -2.76
C PHE A 386 -11.98 9.98 -2.26
N ILE A 387 -12.13 11.18 -2.84
CA ILE A 387 -13.17 12.13 -2.42
C ILE A 387 -14.55 11.66 -2.86
N PHE A 388 -14.68 11.12 -4.07
CA PHE A 388 -16.00 10.90 -4.67
C PHE A 388 -16.51 9.46 -4.59
N MET A 389 -15.65 8.43 -4.51
CA MET A 389 -16.09 7.03 -4.49
C MET A 389 -16.82 6.70 -3.19
N ILE A 390 -17.88 5.91 -3.28
CA ILE A 390 -18.65 5.43 -2.12
C ILE A 390 -17.93 4.21 -1.50
N PRO A 391 -17.41 4.28 -0.26
CA PRO A 391 -16.96 3.11 0.50
C PRO A 391 -18.20 2.39 1.03
N LYS A 392 -18.56 1.27 0.40
CA LYS A 392 -19.84 0.58 0.60
C LYS A 392 -20.05 0.06 2.02
N LEU A 393 -18.98 -0.36 2.69
CA LEU A 393 -18.99 -0.86 4.06
C LEU A 393 -18.70 0.23 5.10
N GLY A 394 -18.51 1.48 4.67
CA GLY A 394 -18.19 2.60 5.54
C GLY A 394 -16.69 2.78 5.78
N PRO A 395 -16.30 3.86 6.48
CA PRO A 395 -14.90 4.29 6.58
C PRO A 395 -14.02 3.35 7.42
N SER A 396 -14.61 2.58 8.34
CA SER A 396 -13.85 1.65 9.19
C SER A 396 -13.57 0.31 8.51
N ARG A 397 -14.41 -0.10 7.55
CA ARG A 397 -14.32 -1.41 6.90
C ARG A 397 -13.74 -1.38 5.49
N ASP A 398 -13.98 -0.29 4.74
CA ASP A 398 -13.55 -0.12 3.35
C ASP A 398 -12.39 0.88 3.20
N PHE A 399 -11.59 1.12 4.24
CA PHE A 399 -10.44 2.02 4.08
C PHE A 399 -9.42 1.44 3.06
N ASP A 400 -9.33 0.11 2.96
CA ASP A 400 -8.46 -0.57 2.00
C ASP A 400 -8.82 -0.33 0.54
N LEU A 401 -10.07 0.03 0.23
CA LEU A 401 -10.54 0.44 -1.10
C LEU A 401 -9.62 1.51 -1.74
N PHE A 402 -9.02 2.36 -0.91
CA PHE A 402 -8.20 3.49 -1.33
C PHE A 402 -6.69 3.24 -1.22
N PHE A 403 -6.25 1.97 -1.15
CA PHE A 403 -4.84 1.61 -1.08
C PHE A 403 -3.99 2.29 -2.17
N GLY A 404 -4.55 2.48 -3.37
CA GLY A 404 -3.87 3.17 -4.47
C GLY A 404 -3.43 4.57 -4.09
N LEU A 405 -4.31 5.37 -3.47
CA LEU A 405 -3.97 6.70 -2.97
C LEU A 405 -2.86 6.62 -1.91
N TYR A 406 -3.01 5.74 -0.92
CA TYR A 406 -2.05 5.63 0.20
C TYR A 406 -0.65 5.29 -0.30
N ILE A 407 -0.55 4.39 -1.28
CA ILE A 407 0.70 4.01 -1.92
C ILE A 407 1.28 5.16 -2.75
N VAL A 408 0.49 5.88 -3.55
CA VAL A 408 0.99 7.05 -4.30
C VAL A 408 1.49 8.15 -3.37
N LEU A 409 0.76 8.46 -2.30
CA LEU A 409 1.17 9.45 -1.31
C LEU A 409 2.45 9.03 -0.60
N SER A 410 2.54 7.77 -0.16
CA SER A 410 3.74 7.24 0.50
C SER A 410 4.94 7.23 -0.45
N PHE A 411 4.72 6.89 -1.72
CA PHE A 411 5.74 6.95 -2.76
C PHE A 411 6.24 8.38 -2.97
N MET A 412 5.32 9.34 -3.07
CA MET A 412 5.64 10.76 -3.24
C MET A 412 6.42 11.30 -2.03
N ALA A 413 5.97 11.01 -0.81
CA ALA A 413 6.66 11.37 0.42
C ALA A 413 8.11 10.84 0.42
N GLY A 414 8.28 9.57 0.07
CA GLY A 414 9.59 8.95 -0.06
C GLY A 414 10.45 9.56 -1.17
N ALA A 415 9.88 9.88 -2.33
CA ALA A 415 10.59 10.52 -3.43
C ALA A 415 11.07 11.95 -3.07
N LEU A 416 10.28 12.69 -2.28
CA LEU A 416 10.68 14.00 -1.75
C LEU A 416 11.89 13.86 -0.82
N LEU A 417 11.90 12.83 0.03
CA LEU A 417 13.04 12.55 0.90
C LEU A 417 14.28 12.12 0.10
N ASP A 418 14.13 11.20 -0.85
CA ASP A 418 15.24 10.77 -1.72
C ASP A 418 15.93 11.97 -2.38
N ASP A 419 15.15 12.91 -2.95
CA ASP A 419 15.65 14.15 -3.58
C ASP A 419 16.39 15.07 -2.57
N GLN A 420 15.88 15.23 -1.35
CA GLN A 420 16.54 16.04 -0.32
C GLN A 420 17.85 15.41 0.15
N PHE A 421 17.90 14.08 0.32
CA PHE A 421 19.11 13.37 0.74
C PHE A 421 20.19 13.37 -0.34
N GLU A 422 19.81 13.22 -1.61
CA GLU A 422 20.73 13.31 -2.75
C GLU A 422 21.35 14.71 -2.87
N ARG A 423 20.55 15.78 -2.72
CA ARG A 423 21.02 17.18 -2.83
C ARG A 423 21.88 17.65 -1.66
N LYS A 424 21.42 17.42 -0.42
CA LYS A 424 22.02 18.02 0.78
C LYS A 424 23.12 17.16 1.41
N LYS A 425 23.46 16.01 0.81
CA LYS A 425 24.40 15.02 1.38
C LYS A 425 24.13 14.73 2.85
N ILE A 426 22.85 14.61 3.20
CA ILE A 426 22.41 14.40 4.59
C ILE A 426 23.02 13.09 5.10
N ARG A 427 23.51 13.11 6.35
CA ARG A 427 24.17 11.95 6.96
C ARG A 427 23.24 10.72 6.95
N LYS A 428 23.80 9.54 6.63
CA LYS A 428 23.11 8.23 6.67
C LYS A 428 22.31 7.98 7.96
N ILE A 429 22.72 8.58 9.07
CA ILE A 429 22.04 8.49 10.37
C ILE A 429 20.61 9.07 10.36
N PHE A 430 20.34 10.13 9.59
CA PHE A 430 18.97 10.66 9.48
C PHE A 430 18.08 9.71 8.70
N LYS A 431 18.64 9.03 7.69
CA LYS A 431 17.91 8.01 6.93
C LYS A 431 17.40 6.92 7.88
N TYR A 432 18.29 6.47 8.76
CA TYR A 432 18.00 5.50 9.80
C TYR A 432 16.87 5.96 10.74
N TYR A 433 16.93 7.18 11.29
CA TYR A 433 15.88 7.67 12.18
C TYR A 433 14.51 7.80 11.50
N ILE A 434 14.48 8.25 10.24
CA ILE A 434 13.22 8.33 9.48
C ILE A 434 12.62 6.92 9.32
N CYS A 435 13.42 5.94 8.91
CA CYS A 435 12.94 4.55 8.81
C CYS A 435 12.38 4.04 10.14
N ILE A 436 13.05 4.34 11.26
CA ILE A 436 12.58 3.93 12.59
C ILE A 436 11.26 4.58 12.95
N ILE A 437 11.13 5.89 12.75
CA ILE A 437 9.91 6.64 13.07
C ILE A 437 8.76 6.12 12.19
N THR A 438 9.00 5.93 10.88
CA THR A 438 8.04 5.32 9.95
C THR A 438 7.58 3.96 10.42
N PHE A 439 8.51 3.10 10.81
CA PHE A 439 8.20 1.75 11.24
C PHE A 439 7.46 1.71 12.59
N GLY A 440 7.86 2.51 13.58
CA GLY A 440 7.17 2.58 14.86
C GLY A 440 5.78 3.18 14.76
N GLY A 441 5.65 4.28 14.01
CA GLY A 441 4.35 4.91 13.76
C GLY A 441 3.41 3.97 13.02
N ASN A 442 3.79 3.50 11.84
CA ASN A 442 2.91 2.67 11.01
C ASN A 442 2.70 1.27 11.60
N GLY A 443 3.68 0.71 12.31
CA GLY A 443 3.54 -0.56 13.02
C GLY A 443 2.53 -0.49 14.17
N SER A 444 2.45 0.64 14.88
CA SER A 444 1.42 0.84 15.92
C SER A 444 0.02 1.02 15.32
N ILE A 445 -0.10 1.68 14.18
CA ILE A 445 -1.37 1.79 13.44
C ILE A 445 -1.81 0.42 12.92
N LEU A 446 -0.89 -0.37 12.37
CA LEU A 446 -1.17 -1.76 12.00
C LEU A 446 -1.65 -2.57 13.20
N TYR A 447 -1.02 -2.42 14.35
CA TYR A 447 -1.47 -3.10 15.57
C TYR A 447 -2.90 -2.70 15.94
N MET A 448 -3.26 -1.41 15.83
CA MET A 448 -4.63 -0.97 16.00
C MET A 448 -5.57 -1.64 14.99
N LEU A 449 -5.17 -1.74 13.74
CA LEU A 449 -5.98 -2.43 12.72
C LEU A 449 -6.17 -3.92 13.07
N LEU A 450 -5.09 -4.65 13.32
CA LEU A 450 -5.17 -6.10 13.52
C LEU A 450 -5.93 -6.52 14.79
N PHE A 451 -5.84 -5.71 15.86
CA PHE A 451 -6.32 -6.12 17.19
C PHE A 451 -7.42 -5.25 17.77
N ILE A 452 -7.54 -4.00 17.30
CA ILE A 452 -8.48 -3.04 17.88
C ILE A 452 -9.69 -2.86 16.96
N GLY A 453 -9.48 -2.85 15.64
CA GLY A 453 -10.43 -2.23 14.72
C GLY A 453 -11.73 -2.99 14.44
N ASN A 454 -12.75 -2.64 15.22
CA ASN A 454 -14.14 -2.31 14.87
C ASN A 454 -14.78 -2.00 16.21
#